data_AF-A0A2X3KC42-F1
#
_entry.id   AF-A0A2X3KC42-F1
#
_cell.length_a   1.000
_cell.length_b   1.000
_cell.length_c   1.000
_cell.angle_alpha   90.00
_cell.angle_beta   90.00
_cell.angle_gamma   90.00
#
_symmetry.space_group_name_H-M   'P 1'
#
loop_
_entity.id
_entity.type
_entity.pdbx_description
1 polymer ?
#
loop_
_entity_poly.entity_id
_entity_poly.type
_entity_poly.pdbx_seq_one_letter_code
_entity_poly.pdbx_strand_id
1 'polypeptide(L)'
;MASTFTSDTLPADHKAAIRQMKHALRAQLGDVQQIFNQLSDDIATRVAEINALKAQGDAVWPVLSYADIKAVMLLQSSANRLNVAVVR
;
A
#
# COMPACT_ATOMS: atom_id res chain seq x y z
N MET A 1 4.72 -21.58 5.55
CA MET A 1 5.92 -21.98 6.31
C MET A 1 6.26 -20.84 7.24
N ALA A 2 6.36 -21.08 8.56
CA ALA A 2 6.77 -20.04 9.50
C ALA A 2 8.24 -19.67 9.24
N SER A 3 8.53 -18.39 9.03
CA SER A 3 9.89 -17.91 8.83
C SER A 3 10.69 -18.17 10.11
N THR A 4 11.93 -18.64 10.02
CA THR A 4 12.73 -19.05 11.20
C THR A 4 13.08 -17.91 12.16
N PHE A 5 12.69 -16.68 11.84
CA PHE A 5 12.98 -15.45 12.57
C PHE A 5 11.73 -14.71 13.09
N THR A 6 10.51 -15.22 12.86
CA THR A 6 9.27 -14.62 13.40
C THR A 6 9.05 -15.04 14.86
N SER A 7 8.42 -14.17 15.64
CA SER A 7 8.09 -14.43 17.04
C SER A 7 6.79 -13.70 17.41
N ASP A 8 5.87 -14.39 18.07
CA ASP A 8 4.59 -13.81 18.52
C ASP A 8 4.74 -12.91 19.76
N THR A 9 5.85 -13.06 20.47
CA THR A 9 6.25 -12.22 21.62
C THR A 9 7.62 -11.60 21.37
N LEU A 10 8.02 -10.62 22.19
CA LEU A 10 9.36 -10.03 22.08
C LEU A 10 10.44 -11.11 22.29
N PRO A 11 11.38 -11.32 21.33
CA PRO A 11 12.46 -12.29 21.51
C PRO A 11 13.41 -11.87 22.64
N ALA A 12 13.84 -12.84 23.44
CA ALA A 12 14.80 -12.61 24.53
C ALA A 12 16.11 -11.96 24.05
N ASP A 13 16.60 -12.37 22.87
CA ASP A 13 17.68 -11.68 22.15
C ASP A 13 17.17 -11.15 20.80
N HIS A 14 16.53 -9.97 20.85
CA HIS A 14 16.06 -9.28 19.66
C HIS A 14 17.19 -8.92 18.67
N LYS A 15 18.43 -8.73 19.14
CA LYS A 15 19.56 -8.44 18.25
C LYS A 15 19.92 -9.67 17.42
N ALA A 16 19.93 -10.86 18.02
CA ALA A 16 20.12 -12.12 17.30
C ALA A 16 18.99 -12.36 16.29
N ALA A 17 17.74 -12.17 16.72
CA ALA A 17 16.57 -12.32 15.84
C ALA A 17 16.65 -11.37 14.63
N ILE A 18 17.02 -10.10 14.82
CA ILE A 18 17.20 -9.13 13.73
C ILE A 18 18.31 -9.56 12.77
N ARG A 19 19.45 -10.07 13.28
CA ARG A 19 20.54 -10.55 12.41
C ARG A 19 20.08 -11.72 11.55
N GLN A 20 19.38 -12.69 12.14
CA GLN A 20 18.84 -13.85 11.42
C GLN A 20 17.80 -13.43 10.38
N MET A 21 16.86 -12.56 10.75
CA MET A 21 15.85 -12.02 9.84
C MET A 21 16.50 -11.31 8.65
N LYS A 22 17.43 -10.39 8.91
CA LYS A 22 18.12 -9.64 7.86
C LYS A 22 18.90 -10.56 6.91
N HIS A 23 19.52 -11.62 7.42
CA HIS A 23 20.22 -12.60 6.59
C HIS A 23 19.25 -13.40 5.73
N ALA A 24 18.20 -13.96 6.33
CA ALA A 24 17.19 -14.76 5.62
C ALA A 24 16.48 -13.95 4.52
N LEU A 25 16.08 -12.71 4.82
CA LEU A 25 15.42 -11.84 3.85
C LEU A 25 16.35 -11.45 2.68
N ARG A 26 17.62 -11.15 2.94
CA ARG A 26 18.59 -10.87 1.85
C ARG A 26 18.81 -12.08 0.97
N ALA A 27 18.94 -13.27 1.55
CA ALA A 27 19.08 -14.50 0.78
C ALA A 27 17.83 -14.79 -0.07
N GLN A 28 16.64 -14.51 0.44
CA GLN A 28 15.38 -14.67 -0.29
C GLN A 28 15.22 -13.66 -1.44
N LEU A 29 15.63 -12.41 -1.22
CA LEU A 29 15.48 -11.34 -2.20
C LEU A 29 16.58 -11.31 -3.26
N GLY A 30 17.77 -11.86 -2.96
CA GLY A 30 18.93 -11.77 -3.84
C GLY A 30 19.55 -10.36 -3.81
N ASP A 31 19.53 -9.66 -4.95
CA ASP A 31 20.07 -8.30 -5.04
C ASP A 31 19.10 -7.27 -4.45
N VAL A 32 19.18 -7.12 -3.12
CA VAL A 32 18.39 -6.13 -2.38
C VAL A 32 18.70 -4.70 -2.83
N GLN A 33 19.92 -4.40 -3.28
CA GLN A 33 20.25 -3.04 -3.70
C GLN A 33 19.56 -2.70 -5.02
N GLN A 34 19.58 -3.61 -6.00
CA GLN A 34 18.87 -3.40 -7.26
C GLN A 34 17.36 -3.27 -7.03
N ILE A 35 16.77 -4.13 -6.20
CA ILE A 35 15.33 -4.05 -5.86
C ILE A 35 15.01 -2.72 -5.18
N PHE A 36 15.85 -2.28 -4.24
CA PHE A 36 15.66 -1.01 -3.54
C PHE A 36 15.81 0.20 -4.48
N ASN A 37 16.73 0.14 -5.45
CA ASN A 37 16.90 1.20 -6.44
C ASN A 37 15.64 1.33 -7.31
N GLN A 38 15.11 0.23 -7.84
CA GLN A 38 13.89 0.26 -8.63
C GLN A 38 12.70 0.85 -7.84
N LEU A 39 12.52 0.41 -6.60
CA LEU A 39 11.48 0.96 -5.72
C LEU A 39 11.69 2.46 -5.46
N SER A 40 12.94 2.89 -5.30
CA SER A 40 13.28 4.28 -5.07
C SER A 40 12.93 5.16 -6.29
N ASP A 41 13.16 4.66 -7.50
CA ASP A 41 12.81 5.36 -8.74
C ASP A 41 11.28 5.48 -8.92
N ASP A 42 10.53 4.42 -8.58
CA ASP A 42 9.07 4.44 -8.60
C ASP A 42 8.51 5.47 -7.60
N ILE A 43 9.08 5.53 -6.39
CA ILE A 43 8.72 6.52 -5.36
C ILE A 43 9.12 7.93 -5.82
N ALA A 44 10.29 8.10 -6.44
CA ALA A 44 10.75 9.40 -6.93
C ALA A 44 9.78 9.99 -7.97
N THR A 45 9.19 9.14 -8.81
CA THR A 45 8.14 9.56 -9.76
C THR A 45 6.91 10.11 -9.02
N ARG A 46 6.45 9.44 -7.95
CA ARG A 46 5.33 9.95 -7.12
C ARG A 46 5.68 11.23 -6.38
N VAL A 47 6.91 11.38 -5.92
CA VAL A 47 7.39 12.63 -5.31
C VAL A 47 7.40 13.77 -6.33
N ALA A 48 7.78 13.50 -7.58
CA ALA A 48 7.74 14.50 -8.65
C ALA A 48 6.30 14.96 -8.94
N GLU A 49 5.34 14.04 -9.00
CA GLU A 49 3.91 14.35 -9.14
C GLU A 49 3.41 15.25 -7.99
N ILE A 50 3.74 14.89 -6.74
CA ILE A 50 3.39 15.68 -5.56
C ILE A 50 3.98 17.09 -5.65
N ASN A 51 5.23 17.22 -6.08
CA ASN A 51 5.88 18.52 -6.21
C ASN A 51 5.24 19.36 -7.32
N ALA A 52 4.82 18.73 -8.42
CA ALA A 52 4.09 19.40 -9.49
C ALA A 52 2.73 19.94 -9.01
N LEU A 53 1.98 19.14 -8.23
CA LEU A 53 0.71 19.59 -7.62
C LEU A 53 0.95 20.79 -6.69
N LYS A 54 1.97 20.71 -5.82
CA LYS A 54 2.33 21.83 -4.93
C LYS A 54 2.71 23.09 -5.70
N ALA A 55 3.46 22.97 -6.79
CA ALA A 55 3.87 24.10 -7.62
C ALA A 55 2.68 24.76 -8.34
N GLN A 56 1.64 23.98 -8.66
CA GLN A 56 0.38 24.47 -9.22
C GLN A 56 -0.55 25.08 -8.16
N GLY A 57 -0.23 24.90 -6.88
CA GLY A 57 -1.10 25.32 -5.77
C GLY A 57 -2.24 24.35 -5.48
N ASP A 58 -2.21 23.17 -6.09
CA ASP A 58 -3.24 22.14 -5.93
C ASP A 58 -3.11 21.38 -4.61
N ALA A 59 -4.22 20.82 -4.15
CA ALA A 59 -4.24 19.95 -2.98
C ALA A 59 -3.54 18.61 -3.29
N VAL A 60 -2.53 18.26 -2.49
CA VAL A 60 -1.86 16.94 -2.58
C VAL A 60 -2.74 15.82 -2.02
N TRP A 61 -3.47 16.13 -0.94
CA TRP A 61 -4.45 15.21 -0.39
C TRP A 61 -5.70 15.24 -1.25
N PRO A 62 -6.26 14.08 -1.63
CA PRO A 62 -7.55 14.04 -2.30
C PRO A 62 -8.62 14.67 -1.41
N VAL A 63 -9.29 15.72 -1.91
CA VAL A 63 -10.41 16.36 -1.24
C VAL A 63 -11.70 15.81 -1.85
N LEU A 64 -12.50 15.12 -1.04
CA LEU A 64 -13.74 14.49 -1.47
C LEU A 64 -14.92 15.12 -0.73
N SER A 65 -16.01 15.37 -1.43
CA SER A 65 -17.25 15.80 -0.77
C SER A 65 -18.02 14.57 -0.27
N TYR A 66 -18.63 14.69 0.92
CA TYR A 66 -19.52 13.65 1.43
C TYR A 66 -20.73 13.42 0.51
N ALA A 67 -21.22 14.48 -0.15
CA ALA A 67 -22.34 14.39 -1.07
C ALA A 67 -22.02 13.49 -2.27
N ASP A 68 -20.82 13.61 -2.84
CA ASP A 68 -20.38 12.78 -3.96
C ASP A 68 -20.22 11.31 -3.54
N ILE A 69 -19.63 11.07 -2.36
CA ILE A 69 -19.50 9.72 -1.80
C ILE A 69 -20.90 9.09 -1.60
N LYS A 70 -21.84 9.85 -1.02
CA LYS A 70 -23.21 9.39 -0.80
C LYS A 70 -23.94 9.10 -2.12
N ALA A 71 -23.78 9.94 -3.13
CA ALA A 71 -24.39 9.75 -4.43
C ALA A 71 -23.88 8.48 -5.13
N VAL A 72 -22.56 8.25 -5.12
CA VAL A 72 -21.95 7.03 -5.67
C VAL A 72 -22.46 5.78 -4.95
N MET A 73 -22.56 5.81 -3.62
CA MET A 73 -23.07 4.68 -2.83
C MET A 73 -24.54 4.39 -3.11
N LEU A 74 -25.37 5.43 -3.31
CA LEU A 74 -26.78 5.30 -3.69
C LEU A 74 -26.96 4.75 -5.11
N LEU A 75 -26.10 5.14 -6.05
CA LEU A 75 -26.08 4.61 -7.42
C LEU A 75 -25.66 3.13 -7.44
N GLN A 76 -24.61 2.75 -6.72
CA GLN A 76 -24.14 1.35 -6.64
C GLN A 76 -25.17 0.44 -5.96
N SER A 77 -25.83 0.91 -4.90
CA SER A 77 -26.89 0.15 -4.23
C SER A 77 -28.16 0.05 -5.10
N SER A 78 -28.50 1.08 -5.87
CA SER A 78 -29.63 1.03 -6.82
C SER A 78 -29.35 0.10 -8.00
N ALA A 79 -28.12 0.11 -8.54
CA ALA A 79 -27.69 -0.81 -9.59
C ALA A 79 -27.75 -2.29 -9.13
N ASN A 80 -27.34 -2.57 -7.88
CA ASN A 80 -27.44 -3.91 -7.31
C ASN A 80 -28.89 -4.37 -7.13
N ARG A 81 -29.83 -3.47 -6.81
CA ARG A 81 -31.26 -3.79 -6.69
C ARG A 81 -31.93 -4.08 -8.04
N LEU A 82 -31.53 -3.37 -9.10
CA LEU A 82 -32.04 -3.63 -10.46
C LEU A 82 -31.57 -4.99 -11.00
N ASN A 83 -30.34 -5.42 -10.70
CA ASN A 83 -29.83 -6.72 -11.14
C ASN A 83 -30.58 -7.91 -10.48
N VAL A 84 -31.12 -7.75 -9.27
CA VAL A 84 -31.96 -8.76 -8.60
C VAL A 84 -33.39 -8.78 -9.17
N ALA A 85 -33.91 -7.65 -9.65
CA ALA A 85 -35.26 -7.54 -10.19
C ALA A 85 -35.41 -8.07 -11.62
N VAL A 86 -34.31 -8.15 -12.39
CA VAL A 86 -34.31 -8.63 -13.79
C VAL A 86 -34.15 -10.15 -13.91
N VAL A 87 -33.86 -10.87 -12.82
CA VAL A 87 -33.67 -12.33 -12.78
C VAL A 87 -34.92 -13.07 -12.25
N ARG A 88 -36.13 -12.53 -12.46
CA ARG A 88 -37.39 -13.19 -12.12
C ARG A 88 -38.33 -13.27 -13.31
#